data_AF-A0A699L310-F1
#
_entry.id   AF-A0A699L310-F1
#
_cell.length_a   1.000
_cell.length_b   1.000
_cell.length_c   1.000
_cell.angle_alpha   90.00
_cell.angle_beta   90.00
_cell.angle_gamma   90.00
#
_symmetry.space_group_name_H-M   'P 1'
#
loop_
_entity.id
_entity.type
_entity.pdbx_description
1 polymer ?
#
loop_
_entity_poly.entity_id
_entity_poly.type
_entity_poly.pdbx_seq_one_letter_code
_entity_poly.pdbx_strand_id
1 'polypeptide(L)' 'HSKSKHIYIRHHFIREQVEKGMVELYFVTTDYQLMDIFTKALPRERFEFLLLRLGMKSMSSATLKRLQEEEGE' A
#
# COMPACT_ATOMS: atom_id res chain seq x y z
N HIS A 1 8.72 -28.90 4.12
CA HIS A 1 10.08 -28.42 3.79
C HIS A 1 10.08 -27.18 2.87
N SER A 2 9.17 -27.09 1.87
CA SER A 2 9.16 -25.98 0.90
C SER A 2 8.93 -24.58 1.49
N LYS A 3 8.03 -24.42 2.49
CA LYS A 3 7.77 -23.10 3.13
C LYS A 3 9.03 -22.50 3.76
N SER A 4 9.78 -23.29 4.52
CA SER A 4 11.04 -22.87 5.14
C SER A 4 12.07 -22.44 4.09
N LYS A 5 12.17 -23.18 2.97
CA LYS A 5 13.05 -22.82 1.85
C LYS A 5 12.65 -21.48 1.21
N HIS A 6 11.35 -21.24 0.98
CA HIS A 6 10.88 -19.97 0.43
C HIS A 6 11.16 -18.77 1.35
N ILE A 7 10.98 -18.95 2.67
CA ILE A 7 11.30 -17.91 3.65
C ILE A 7 12.79 -17.57 3.61
N TYR A 8 13.66 -18.59 3.64
CA TYR A 8 15.11 -18.40 3.61
C TYR A 8 15.58 -17.63 2.37
N ILE A 9 15.09 -18.03 1.19
CA ILE A 9 15.47 -17.38 -0.09
C ILE A 9 15.06 -15.90 -0.08
N ARG A 10 13.81 -15.58 0.29
CA ARG A 10 13.33 -14.19 0.31
C ARG A 10 14.08 -13.35 1.34
N HIS A 11 14.31 -13.91 2.52
CA HIS A 11 15.03 -13.26 3.59
C HIS A 11 16.47 -12.89 3.14
N HIS A 12 17.21 -13.84 2.56
CA HIS A 12 18.57 -13.59 2.08
C HIS A 12 18.60 -12.53 0.98
N PHE A 13 17.68 -12.62 0.02
CA PHE A 13 17.58 -11.66 -1.08
C PHE A 13 17.35 -10.23 -0.58
N ILE A 14 16.38 -10.02 0.32
CA ILE A 14 16.09 -8.67 0.86
C ILE A 14 17.30 -8.14 1.64
N ARG A 15 17.94 -8.96 2.47
CA ARG A 15 19.14 -8.54 3.22
C ARG A 15 20.25 -8.08 2.29
N GLU A 16 20.53 -8.81 1.22
CA GLU A 16 21.55 -8.43 0.23
C GLU A 16 21.24 -7.10 -0.46
N GLN A 17 19.97 -6.83 -0.80
CA GLN A 17 19.59 -5.54 -1.39
C GLN A 17 19.79 -4.38 -0.42
N VAL A 18 19.54 -4.60 0.88
CA VAL A 18 19.78 -3.61 1.94
C VAL A 18 21.27 -3.36 2.15
N GLU A 19 22.08 -4.42 2.21
CA GLU A 19 23.55 -4.31 2.33
C GLU A 19 24.19 -3.58 1.14
N LYS A 20 23.62 -3.74 -0.06
CA LYS A 20 24.03 -2.99 -1.26
C LYS A 20 23.53 -1.55 -1.29
N GLY A 21 22.71 -1.13 -0.33
CA GLY A 21 22.09 0.20 -0.31
C GLY A 21 21.04 0.42 -1.40
N MET A 22 20.58 -0.65 -2.06
CA MET A 22 19.55 -0.57 -3.11
C MET A 22 18.15 -0.35 -2.52
N VAL A 23 17.95 -0.78 -1.28
CA VAL A 23 16.70 -0.65 -0.54
C VAL A 23 17.00 -0.24 0.89
N GLU A 24 16.25 0.71 1.42
CA GLU A 24 16.24 1.06 2.84
C GLU A 24 14.99 0.51 3.51
N LEU A 25 15.14 -0.01 4.73
CA LEU A 25 14.02 -0.56 5.49
C LEU A 25 13.67 0.38 6.65
N TYR A 26 12.39 0.74 6.72
CA TYR A 26 11.82 1.52 7.81
C TYR A 26 10.74 0.69 8.49
N PHE A 27 10.76 0.68 9.81
CA PHE A 27 9.67 0.09 10.57
C PHE A 27 8.45 1.02 10.52
N VAL A 28 7.31 0.48 10.12
CA VAL A 28 6.01 1.16 10.16
C VAL A 28 5.14 0.39 11.14
N THR A 29 4.53 1.11 12.08
CA THR A 29 3.59 0.50 13.01
C THR A 29 2.40 -0.08 12.24
N THR A 30 1.82 -1.18 12.73
CA THR A 30 0.65 -1.82 12.09
C THR A 30 -0.49 -0.84 11.88
N ASP A 31 -0.62 0.14 12.78
CA ASP A 31 -1.64 1.18 12.68
C ASP A 31 -1.43 2.15 11.49
N TYR A 32 -0.27 2.15 10.85
CA TYR A 32 0.10 3.08 9.79
C TYR A 32 0.52 2.38 8.50
N GLN A 33 0.46 1.04 8.47
CA GLN A 33 0.83 0.26 7.29
C GLN A 33 -0.26 0.36 6.20
N LEU A 34 -0.09 1.30 5.26
CA LEU A 34 -1.03 1.54 4.16
C LEU A 34 -1.30 0.30 3.29
N MET A 35 -0.32 -0.63 3.21
CA MET A 35 -0.45 -1.91 2.50
C MET A 35 -1.54 -2.84 3.03
N ASP A 36 -2.01 -2.61 4.26
CA ASP A 36 -3.09 -3.39 4.83
C ASP A 36 -4.41 -3.24 4.03
N ILE A 37 -4.60 -2.11 3.33
CA ILE A 37 -5.73 -1.91 2.40
C ILE A 37 -5.79 -3.00 1.33
N PHE A 38 -4.63 -3.46 0.82
CA PHE A 38 -4.57 -4.39 -0.31
C PHE A 38 -4.45 -5.85 0.12
N THR A 39 -4.14 -6.11 1.39
CA THR A 39 -3.72 -7.44 1.86
C THR A 39 -4.62 -8.01 2.95
N LYS A 40 -5.49 -7.18 3.57
CA LYS A 40 -6.34 -7.59 4.69
C LYS A 40 -7.78 -7.16 4.47
N ALA A 41 -8.71 -7.95 5.01
CA ALA A 41 -10.08 -7.50 5.22
C ALA A 41 -10.12 -6.64 6.49
N LEU A 42 -10.29 -5.32 6.32
CA LEU A 42 -10.29 -4.35 7.42
C LEU A 42 -11.72 -3.93 7.79
N PRO A 43 -11.99 -3.63 9.08
CA PRO A 43 -13.19 -2.90 9.46
C PRO A 43 -13.27 -1.56 8.74
N ARG A 44 -14.50 -1.10 8.47
CA ARG A 44 -14.75 0.13 7.69
C ARG A 44 -13.98 1.34 8.20
N GLU A 45 -14.03 1.60 9.51
CA GLU A 45 -13.35 2.75 10.13
C GLU A 45 -11.84 2.72 9.89
N ARG A 46 -11.24 1.54 10.01
CA ARG A 46 -9.81 1.31 9.79
C ARG A 46 -9.44 1.51 8.32
N PHE A 47 -10.29 1.03 7.42
CA PHE A 47 -10.12 1.19 5.98
C PHE A 47 -10.21 2.67 5.56
N GLU A 48 -11.24 3.40 6.01
CA GLU A 48 -11.42 4.83 5.72
C GLU A 48 -10.24 5.66 6.25
N PHE A 49 -9.74 5.34 7.45
CA PHE A 49 -8.55 5.99 8.02
C PHE A 49 -7.29 5.80 7.16
N LEU A 50 -7.04 4.58 6.67
CA LEU A 50 -5.89 4.33 5.80
C LEU A 50 -6.09 4.92 4.39
N LEU A 51 -7.31 4.94 3.85
CA LEU A 51 -7.62 5.53 2.54
C LEU A 51 -7.27 7.02 2.49
N LEU A 52 -7.64 7.76 3.54
CA LEU A 52 -7.31 9.20 3.64
C LEU A 52 -5.80 9.42 3.62
N ARG A 53 -5.04 8.55 4.27
CA ARG A 53 -3.57 8.63 4.33
C ARG A 53 -2.88 8.15 3.06
N LEU A 54 -3.54 7.28 2.30
CA LEU A 54 -3.11 6.93 0.95
C LEU A 54 -3.27 8.10 -0.04
N GLY A 55 -3.94 9.19 0.38
CA GLY A 55 -4.17 10.37 -0.44
C GLY A 55 -5.43 10.27 -1.30
N MET A 56 -6.27 9.26 -1.08
CA MET A 56 -7.54 9.13 -1.80
C MET A 56 -8.53 10.16 -1.27
N LYS A 57 -9.19 10.87 -2.18
CA LYS A 57 -10.20 11.89 -1.87
C LYS A 57 -11.57 11.43 -2.34
N SER A 58 -12.58 11.63 -1.51
CA SER A 58 -13.97 11.45 -1.94
C SER A 58 -14.32 12.56 -2.93
N MET A 59 -14.79 12.19 -4.12
CA MET A 59 -15.33 13.14 -5.10
C MET A 59 -16.84 13.07 -5.12
N SER A 60 -17.49 14.22 -5.26
CA SER A 60 -18.94 14.26 -5.49
C SER A 60 -19.26 13.78 -6.90
N SER A 61 -20.47 13.25 -7.12
CA SER A 61 -20.93 12.88 -8.47
C SER A 61 -20.88 14.07 -9.44
N ALA A 62 -21.14 15.29 -8.95
CA ALA A 62 -21.03 16.50 -9.77
C ALA A 62 -19.58 16.80 -10.17
N THR A 63 -18.62 16.63 -9.27
CA THR A 63 -17.18 16.80 -9.56
C THR A 63 -16.70 15.75 -10.57
N LEU A 64 -17.14 14.51 -10.43
CA LEU A 64 -16.79 13.43 -11.35
C LEU A 64 -17.30 13.69 -12.76
N LYS A 65 -18.54 14.17 -12.90
CA LYS A 65 -19.12 14.51 -14.21
C LYS A 65 -18.34 15.63 -14.91
N ARG A 66 -17.96 16.69 -14.17
CA ARG A 66 -17.16 17.80 -14.73
C ARG A 66 -15.81 17.34 -15.27
N LEU A 67 -15.10 16.47 -14.55
CA LEU A 67 -13.81 15.94 -14.99
C LEU A 67 -13.93 15.04 -16.23
N GLN A 68 -15.05 14.33 -16.39
CA GLN A 68 -15.31 13.50 -17.58
C GLN A 68 -15.63 14.34 -18.82
N GLU A 69 -16.18 15.53 -18.64
CA GLU A 69 -16.52 16.47 -19.72
C GLU A 69 -15.27 17.24 -20.20
N GLU A 70 -14.29 17.51 -19.32
CA GLU A 70 -13.04 18.22 -19.64
C GLU A 70 -12.01 17.36 -20.41
N GLU A 71 -12.07 16.02 -20.35
CA GLU A 71 -11.20 15.11 -21.12
C GLU A 71 -11.71 14.86 -22.57
N GLY A 72 -12.83 15.47 -22.95
CA GLY A 72 -13.48 15.29 -24.25
C GLY A 72 -13.26 16.42 -25.28
N GLU A 73 -12.49 17.45 -24.94
CA GLU A 73 -12.01 18.51 -25.85
C GLU A 73 -10.51 18.37 -26.15
#